data_AF-A0A5C5Y8N7-F1
#
_entry.id   AF-A0A5C5Y8N7-F1
#
_cell.length_a   1.000
_cell.length_b   1.000
_cell.length_c   1.000
_cell.angle_alpha   90.00
_cell.angle_beta   90.00
_cell.angle_gamma   90.00
#
_symmetry.space_group_name_H-M   'P 1'
#
loop_
_entity.id
_entity.type
_entity.pdbx_description
1 polymer ?
#
loop_
_entity_poly.entity_id
_entity_poly.type
_entity_poly.pdbx_seq_one_letter_code
_entity_poly.pdbx_strand_id
1 'polypeptide(L)' 'MTVMDIEKRVGLSLAVGRYLRSADRFNEASREFTGACKSLRRRLGSDQRFVVQVDFRHYLVTSDRDGNFDVEPIQSL' A
#
# COMPACT_ATOMS: atom_id res chain seq x y z
N MET A 1 -11.35 -42.90 1.18
CA MET A 1 -10.59 -41.70 0.73
C MET A 1 -10.75 -41.58 -0.77
N THR A 2 -11.50 -40.59 -1.26
CA THR A 2 -11.59 -40.32 -2.70
C THR A 2 -10.28 -39.70 -3.17
N VAL A 3 -9.55 -40.44 -4.00
CA VAL A 3 -8.32 -39.96 -4.64
C VAL A 3 -8.66 -38.71 -5.43
N MET A 4 -8.07 -37.58 -5.06
CA MET A 4 -8.29 -36.31 -5.77
C MET A 4 -7.83 -36.48 -7.22
N ASP A 5 -8.69 -36.11 -8.17
CA ASP A 5 -8.37 -36.10 -9.59
C ASP A 5 -7.10 -35.28 -9.88
N ILE A 6 -6.27 -35.76 -10.80
CA ILE A 6 -4.98 -35.15 -11.14
C ILE A 6 -5.16 -33.73 -11.68
N GLU A 7 -6.20 -33.50 -12.48
CA GLU A 7 -6.51 -32.17 -13.01
C GLU A 7 -6.80 -31.17 -11.88
N LYS A 8 -7.56 -31.61 -10.87
CA LYS A 8 -7.86 -30.81 -9.68
C LYS A 8 -6.60 -30.49 -8.88
N ARG A 9 -5.68 -31.44 -8.74
CA ARG A 9 -4.38 -31.21 -8.08
C ARG A 9 -3.56 -30.17 -8.81
N VAL A 10 -3.44 -30.30 -10.13
CA VAL A 10 -2.67 -29.36 -10.96
C VAL A 10 -3.27 -27.96 -10.89
N GLY A 11 -4.60 -27.85 -11.01
CA GLY A 11 -5.30 -26.57 -10.89
C GLY A 11 -5.05 -25.88 -9.54
N LEU A 12 -5.13 -26.64 -8.44
CA LEU A 12 -4.83 -26.13 -7.11
C LEU A 12 -3.37 -25.69 -6.97
N SER A 13 -2.41 -26.48 -7.43
CA SER A 13 -0.99 -26.11 -7.38
C SER A 13 -0.71 -24.81 -8.15
N LEU A 14 -1.32 -24.62 -9.31
CA LEU A 14 -1.18 -23.39 -10.10
C LEU A 14 -1.82 -22.18 -9.39
N ALA A 15 -2.99 -22.37 -8.76
CA ALA A 15 -3.66 -21.32 -7.99
C ALA A 15 -2.85 -20.92 -6.75
N VAL A 16 -2.34 -21.89 -5.99
CA VAL A 16 -1.46 -21.67 -4.84
C VAL A 16 -0.19 -20.94 -5.28
N GLY A 17 0.44 -21.35 -6.38
CA GLY A 17 1.62 -20.66 -6.90
C GLY A 17 1.36 -19.20 -7.27
N ARG A 18 0.19 -18.89 -7.85
CA ARG A 18 -0.22 -17.50 -8.12
C ARG A 18 -0.46 -16.71 -6.84
N TYR A 19 -1.10 -17.32 -5.85
CA TYR A 19 -1.32 -16.73 -4.55
C TYR A 19 0.01 -16.37 -3.87
N LEU A 20 0.95 -17.32 -3.76
CA LEU A 20 2.22 -17.10 -3.07
C LEU A 20 3.03 -15.95 -3.70
N ARG A 21 3.14 -15.92 -5.04
CA ARG A 21 3.81 -14.82 -5.73
C ARG A 21 3.14 -13.46 -5.52
N SER A 22 1.82 -13.45 -5.44
CA SER A 22 1.07 -12.21 -5.17
C SER A 22 1.24 -11.75 -3.73
N ALA A 23 1.24 -12.69 -2.78
CA ALA A 23 1.49 -12.43 -1.37
C ALA A 23 2.91 -11.86 -1.15
N ASP A 24 3.91 -12.41 -1.83
CA ASP A 24 5.29 -11.89 -1.75
C ASP A 24 5.38 -10.45 -2.23
N ARG A 25 4.81 -10.14 -3.40
CA ARG A 25 4.76 -8.77 -3.94
C ARG A 25 3.98 -7.81 -3.05
N PHE A 26 2.87 -8.26 -2.47
CA PHE A 26 2.10 -7.47 -1.52
C PHE A 26 2.90 -7.16 -0.26
N ASN A 27 3.62 -8.14 0.27
CA ASN A 27 4.46 -7.96 1.45
C ASN A 27 5.62 -6.98 1.18
N GLU A 28 6.24 -7.07 0.00
CA GLU A 28 7.28 -6.14 -0.43
C GLU A 28 6.73 -4.70 -0.52
N ALA A 29 5.65 -4.50 -1.29
CA ALA A 29 5.00 -3.19 -1.43
C ALA A 29 4.53 -2.62 -0.08
N SER A 30 4.02 -3.48 0.81
CA SER A 30 3.58 -3.07 2.16
C SER A 30 4.74 -2.61 3.04
N ARG A 31 5.92 -3.26 2.94
CA ARG A 31 7.13 -2.83 3.64
C ARG A 31 7.63 -1.49 3.13
N GLU A 32 7.65 -1.32 1.80
CA GLU A 32 8.05 -0.07 1.17
C GLU A 32 7.12 1.08 1.59
N PHE A 33 5.80 0.88 1.49
CA PHE A 33 4.80 1.85 1.91
C PHE A 33 4.94 2.22 3.39
N THR A 34 5.09 1.23 4.27
CA THR A 34 5.31 1.47 5.71
C THR A 34 6.60 2.26 5.95
N GLY A 35 7.66 1.96 5.18
CA GLY A 35 8.91 2.70 5.20
C GLY A 35 8.72 4.18 4.81
N ALA A 36 7.96 4.43 3.74
CA ALA A 36 7.61 5.77 3.30
C ALA A 36 6.80 6.53 4.37
N CYS A 37 5.81 5.90 5.01
CA CYS A 37 5.04 6.52 6.10
C CYS A 37 5.94 6.93 7.28
N LYS A 38 6.85 6.04 7.71
CA LYS A 38 7.83 6.35 8.78
C LYS A 38 8.79 7.47 8.36
N SER A 39 9.15 7.53 7.09
CA SER A 39 10.02 8.56 6.52
C SER A 39 9.32 9.93 6.50
N LEU A 40 8.04 9.97 6.08
CA LEU A 40 7.24 11.18 6.03
C LEU A 40 6.90 11.71 7.43
N ARG A 41 6.46 10.84 8.35
CA ARG A 41 6.18 11.21 9.75
C ARG A 41 7.37 11.88 10.45
N ARG A 42 8.61 11.47 10.13
CA ARG A 42 9.83 12.09 10.68
C ARG A 42 10.12 13.49 10.12
N ARG A 43 9.56 13.83 8.97
CA ARG A 43 9.75 15.13 8.30
C ARG A 43 8.60 16.10 8.55
N LEU A 44 7.38 15.58 8.72
CA LEU A 44 6.22 16.38 9.08
C LEU A 44 6.40 16.94 10.49
N GLY A 45 6.11 18.24 10.63
CA GLY A 45 5.92 18.87 11.93
C GLY A 45 4.53 18.57 12.48
N SER A 46 4.30 18.98 13.73
CA SER A 46 2.96 18.92 14.34
C SER A 46 2.03 19.98 13.75
N ASP A 47 0.74 19.66 13.62
CA ASP A 47 -0.33 20.57 13.17
C ASP A 47 -0.04 21.25 11.81
N GLN A 48 0.38 20.48 10.79
CA GLN A 48 0.63 21.01 9.45
C GLN A 48 -0.53 20.73 8.49
N ARG A 49 -0.76 21.67 7.56
CA ARG A 49 -1.70 21.52 6.46
C ARG A 49 -1.17 22.24 5.23
N PHE A 50 -0.88 21.50 4.16
CA PHE A 50 -0.31 22.06 2.94
C PHE A 50 -0.69 21.26 1.70
N VAL A 51 -0.54 21.88 0.52
CA VAL A 51 -0.79 21.24 -0.77
C VAL A 51 0.54 20.85 -1.40
N VAL A 52 0.60 19.64 -1.97
CA VAL A 52 1.71 19.17 -2.81
C VAL A 52 1.21 18.77 -4.18
N GLN A 53 2.07 18.85 -5.18
CA GLN A 53 1.82 18.33 -6.51
C GLN A 53 2.74 17.14 -6.79
N VAL A 54 2.15 16.01 -7.21
CA VAL A 54 2.87 14.79 -7.60
C VAL A 54 2.22 14.25 -8.87
N ASP A 55 3.00 13.98 -9.90
CA ASP A 55 2.53 13.46 -11.19
C ASP A 55 1.33 14.23 -11.76
N PHE A 56 1.42 15.56 -11.76
CA PHE A 56 0.39 16.50 -12.21
C PHE A 56 -0.93 16.47 -11.41
N ARG A 57 -0.98 15.78 -10.27
CA ARG A 57 -2.12 15.77 -9.35
C ARG A 57 -1.80 16.54 -8.08
N HIS A 58 -2.80 17.22 -7.53
CA HIS A 58 -2.68 17.93 -6.26
C HIS A 58 -3.20 17.07 -5.12
N TYR A 59 -2.49 17.12 -4.00
CA TYR A 59 -2.85 16.43 -2.77
C TYR A 59 -2.81 17.40 -1.61
N LEU A 60 -3.82 17.32 -0.76
CA LEU A 60 -3.82 17.96 0.55
C LEU A 60 -3.17 17.01 1.55
N VAL A 61 -2.09 17.48 2.18
CA VAL A 61 -1.44 16.79 3.29
C VAL A 61 -1.86 17.47 4.58
N THR A 62 -2.32 16.67 5.54
CA THR A 62 -2.62 17.12 6.91
C THR A 62 -1.83 16.28 7.90
N SER A 63 -1.31 16.89 8.96
CA SER A 63 -0.75 16.17 10.11
C SER A 63 -1.32 16.73 11.42
N ASP A 64 -1.55 15.84 12.39
CA ASP A 64 -1.95 16.20 13.74
C ASP A 64 -0.74 16.35 14.67
N ARG A 65 -0.99 16.58 15.97
CA ARG A 65 0.05 16.70 16.99
C ARG A 65 0.78 15.40 17.30
N ASP A 66 0.15 14.27 17.04
CA ASP A 66 0.70 12.94 17.29
C ASP A 66 1.54 12.43 16.08
N GLY A 67 1.63 13.24 15.02
CA GLY A 67 2.32 12.90 13.79
C GLY A 67 1.57 11.86 12.96
N ASN A 68 0.28 11.65 13.23
CA ASN A 68 -0.59 11.02 12.25
C ASN A 68 -0.82 12.01 11.13
N PHE A 69 -0.94 11.48 9.92
CA PHE A 69 -1.11 12.31 8.75
C PHE A 69 -2.05 11.63 7.77
N ASP A 70 -2.70 12.46 6.97
CA ASP A 70 -3.52 12.04 5.86
C ASP A 70 -3.09 12.76 4.58
N VAL A 71 -3.26 12.08 3.44
CA VAL A 71 -2.92 12.58 2.11
C VAL A 71 -4.09 12.31 1.19
N GLU A 72 -4.84 13.35 0.87
CA GLU A 72 -6.08 13.24 0.10
C GLU A 72 -5.92 13.93 -1.26
N PRO A 73 -6.38 13.32 -2.37
CA PRO A 73 -6.41 14.00 -3.65
C PRO A 73 -7.40 15.16 -3.60
N ILE A 74 -7.03 16.31 -4.16
CA ILE A 74 -7.91 17.47 -4.30
C ILE A 74 -8.08 17.85 -5.77
N GLN A 75 -9.26 18.34 -6.13
CA GLN A 75 -9.44 18.98 -7.42
C GLN A 75 -8.69 20.32 -7.39
N SER A 76 -7.81 20.52 -8.38
CA SER A 76 -7.29 21.86 -8.66
C SER A 76 -8.43 22.74 -9.16
N LEU A 77 -8.49 23.97 -8.63
CA LEU A 77 -9.34 25.04 -9.16
C LEU A 77 -8.95 25.40 -10.60
#